data_AF-A0A7C6XB46-F1
#
_entry.id   AF-A0A7C6XB46-F1
#
_cell.length_a   1.000
_cell.length_b   1.000
_cell.length_c   1.000
_cell.angle_alpha   90.00
_cell.angle_beta   90.00
_cell.angle_gamma   90.00
#
_symmetry.space_group_name_H-M   'P 1'
#
loop_
_entity.id
_entity.type
_entity.pdbx_description
1 polymer ?
#
loop_
_entity_poly.entity_id
_entity_poly.type
_entity_poly.pdbx_seq_one_letter_code
_entity_poly.pdbx_strand_id
1 'polypeptide(L)'
;GLRAQWSRDFDADGWSIERDTSYHFAALMPFVEMAKAYENAGVLVFDEEFKRLFDAPLLQSTDLKSPGFAAGYITAYERYRDPLYLRTVAMARRQPVPPPSGGFANSILRATGITVLRAGDDDASLRTVSMNWGSPAHRGGKVMLDPKATWKGFPLNERVFRIAYGYKQSGFSYTAAAGNSLVVDGKPSSMLRVDQVAVLEGAMPAGRWTSPLHRPLYPGVGWSRTAAFCGDTFVLVDQLASERPRCFDLFAFLPHDVTGTEPAQTVWKASPQFAGQGSGYDGFEEAEVAGEVPPTSFDYRLDAKDERPRGRLTLLSSEGTRVFRMKGYVRWYPVLVPVIVRRLENTRNGWAVAAFTGRVDESAPLPAIRVLPVEREGRELPPHEALAVEVTDASGKCLLLTSEYGGSHRVAGYTLEGPLATLSLGSSPHSPGASRGE
;
A
#
# COMPACT_ATOMS: atom_id res chain seq x y z
N GLY A 1 7.12 -28.76 23.69
CA GLY A 1 5.68 -28.68 24.01
C GLY A 1 5.00 -27.68 23.11
N LEU A 2 3.67 -27.63 23.12
CA LEU A 2 2.83 -26.80 22.24
C LEU A 2 3.34 -25.34 22.07
N ARG A 3 3.50 -24.63 23.19
CA ARG A 3 3.93 -23.21 23.19
C ARG A 3 5.29 -23.01 22.53
N ALA A 4 6.25 -23.91 22.77
CA ALA A 4 7.57 -23.83 22.16
C ALA A 4 7.54 -24.01 20.64
N GLN A 5 6.61 -24.79 20.10
CA GLN A 5 6.43 -24.93 18.65
C GLN A 5 5.72 -23.69 18.08
N TRP A 6 4.69 -23.20 18.75
CA TRP A 6 4.02 -21.96 18.38
C TRP A 6 5.00 -20.78 18.31
N SER A 7 5.84 -20.53 19.32
CA SER A 7 6.81 -19.42 19.28
C SER A 7 7.85 -19.54 18.15
N ARG A 8 7.91 -20.68 17.45
CA ARG A 8 8.71 -20.86 16.22
C ARG A 8 7.91 -20.56 14.96
N ASP A 9 6.62 -20.89 14.94
CA ASP A 9 5.77 -20.80 13.76
C ASP A 9 5.07 -19.43 13.62
N PHE A 10 4.94 -18.68 14.72
CA PHE A 10 4.36 -17.35 14.76
C PHE A 10 5.24 -16.38 15.54
N ASP A 11 5.17 -15.11 15.14
CA ASP A 11 5.87 -14.04 15.86
C ASP A 11 5.05 -13.50 17.04
N ALA A 12 5.58 -12.45 17.68
CA ALA A 12 4.94 -11.85 18.86
C ALA A 12 3.59 -11.16 18.58
N ASP A 13 3.28 -10.85 17.32
CA ASP A 13 1.95 -10.35 16.94
C ASP A 13 0.96 -11.49 16.68
N GLY A 14 1.42 -12.75 16.66
CA GLY A 14 0.60 -13.92 16.30
C GLY A 14 0.51 -14.18 14.80
N TRP A 15 1.28 -13.46 13.96
CA TRP A 15 1.30 -13.72 12.53
C TRP A 15 2.32 -14.82 12.21
N SER A 16 2.02 -15.66 11.21
CA SER A 16 2.94 -16.75 10.85
C SER A 16 4.26 -16.19 10.36
N ILE A 17 5.37 -16.86 10.69
CA ILE A 17 6.70 -16.51 10.17
C ILE A 17 6.78 -16.61 8.65
N GLU A 18 5.88 -17.38 8.00
CA GLU A 18 5.82 -17.44 6.53
C GLU A 18 5.25 -16.16 5.90
N ARG A 19 4.63 -15.30 6.71
CA ARG A 19 3.98 -14.02 6.33
C ARG A 19 2.97 -14.13 5.19
N ASP A 20 2.35 -15.29 5.04
CA ASP A 20 1.31 -15.56 4.05
C ASP A 20 0.05 -16.06 4.75
N THR A 21 -1.09 -15.50 4.33
CA THR A 21 -2.40 -15.79 4.92
C THR A 21 -2.79 -17.27 4.82
N SER A 22 -2.52 -17.93 3.70
CA SER A 22 -2.92 -19.34 3.50
C SER A 22 -2.09 -20.25 4.40
N TYR A 23 -0.79 -19.97 4.49
CA TYR A 23 0.12 -20.71 5.37
C TYR A 23 -0.12 -20.41 6.85
N HIS A 24 -0.54 -19.19 7.20
CA HIS A 24 -0.96 -18.87 8.55
C HIS A 24 -2.07 -19.81 9.02
N PHE A 25 -3.13 -20.00 8.21
CA PHE A 25 -4.22 -20.91 8.60
C PHE A 25 -3.84 -22.38 8.55
N ALA A 26 -2.99 -22.78 7.59
CA ALA A 26 -2.45 -24.13 7.54
C ALA A 26 -1.65 -24.48 8.81
N ALA A 27 -0.89 -23.52 9.34
CA ALA A 27 -0.17 -23.67 10.60
C ALA A 27 -1.11 -23.60 11.83
N LEU A 28 -2.08 -22.68 11.83
CA LEU A 28 -2.97 -22.45 12.98
C LEU A 28 -3.92 -23.62 13.25
N MET A 29 -4.46 -24.26 12.21
CA MET A 29 -5.50 -25.28 12.36
C MET A 29 -5.08 -26.46 13.27
N PRO A 30 -3.90 -27.09 13.10
CA PRO A 30 -3.41 -28.12 14.04
C PRO A 30 -3.31 -27.64 15.49
N PHE A 31 -2.89 -26.39 15.71
CA PHE A 31 -2.79 -25.84 17.06
C PHE A 31 -4.14 -25.67 17.72
N VAL A 32 -5.17 -25.27 16.96
CA VAL A 32 -6.55 -25.15 17.46
C VAL A 32 -7.10 -26.50 17.89
N GLU A 33 -6.91 -27.54 17.08
CA GLU A 33 -7.37 -28.89 17.43
C GLU A 33 -6.64 -29.44 18.67
N MET A 34 -5.34 -29.19 18.78
CA MET A 34 -4.57 -29.60 19.95
C MET A 34 -4.97 -28.80 21.20
N ALA A 35 -5.20 -27.50 21.07
CA ALA A 35 -5.68 -26.65 22.16
C ALA A 35 -7.03 -27.14 22.72
N LYS A 36 -7.98 -27.50 21.84
CA LYS A 36 -9.26 -28.12 22.25
C LYS A 36 -9.05 -29.43 23.02
N ALA A 37 -8.14 -30.29 22.56
CA ALA A 37 -7.83 -31.54 23.24
C ALA A 37 -7.24 -31.30 24.65
N TYR A 38 -6.37 -30.31 24.79
CA TYR A 38 -5.81 -29.91 26.09
C TYR A 38 -6.86 -29.32 27.03
N GLU A 39 -7.76 -28.46 26.55
CA GLU A 39 -8.86 -27.93 27.37
C GLU A 39 -9.77 -29.05 27.89
N ASN A 40 -10.09 -30.05 27.05
CA ASN A 40 -10.87 -31.23 27.46
C ASN A 40 -10.15 -32.06 28.54
N ALA A 41 -8.82 -31.96 28.63
CA ALA A 41 -8.01 -32.57 29.68
C ALA A 41 -7.79 -31.63 30.89
N GLY A 42 -8.47 -30.48 30.95
CA GLY A 42 -8.38 -29.52 32.06
C GLY A 42 -7.20 -28.55 31.97
N VAL A 43 -6.50 -28.48 30.84
CA VAL A 43 -5.38 -27.54 30.61
C VAL A 43 -5.87 -26.34 29.82
N LEU A 44 -5.82 -25.15 30.44
CA LEU A 44 -6.18 -23.91 29.76
C LEU A 44 -5.12 -23.54 28.70
N VAL A 45 -5.54 -23.49 27.44
CA VAL A 45 -4.66 -23.14 26.30
C VAL A 45 -5.13 -21.89 25.56
N PHE A 46 -6.44 -21.63 25.48
CA PHE A 46 -6.97 -20.42 24.84
C PHE A 46 -6.81 -19.19 25.76
N ASP A 47 -5.58 -18.71 25.85
CA ASP A 47 -5.21 -17.50 26.58
C ASP A 47 -4.98 -16.30 25.64
N GLU A 48 -4.59 -15.15 26.21
CA GLU A 48 -4.29 -13.93 25.45
C GLU A 48 -3.15 -14.07 24.44
N GLU A 49 -2.21 -14.98 24.70
CA GLU A 49 -1.17 -15.26 23.73
C GLU A 49 -1.83 -15.97 22.53
N PHE A 50 -2.67 -16.98 22.76
CA PHE A 50 -3.23 -17.83 21.69
C PHE A 50 -4.27 -17.07 20.87
N LYS A 51 -4.94 -16.11 21.53
CA LYS A 51 -5.82 -15.14 20.91
C LYS A 51 -5.14 -14.36 19.77
N ARG A 52 -3.87 -13.98 19.92
CA ARG A 52 -3.14 -13.19 18.90
C ARG A 52 -3.04 -13.89 17.55
N LEU A 53 -3.02 -15.23 17.56
CA LEU A 53 -3.04 -16.04 16.34
C LEU A 53 -4.32 -15.81 15.51
N PHE A 54 -5.44 -15.50 16.16
CA PHE A 54 -6.69 -15.14 15.51
C PHE A 54 -6.80 -13.63 15.24
N ASP A 55 -6.21 -12.79 16.07
CA ASP A 55 -6.26 -11.34 15.87
C ASP A 55 -5.44 -10.90 14.65
N ALA A 56 -4.24 -11.46 14.46
CA ALA A 56 -3.32 -11.03 13.42
C ALA A 56 -3.92 -11.04 11.99
N PRO A 57 -4.60 -12.11 11.52
CA PRO A 57 -5.25 -12.10 10.21
C PRO A 57 -6.34 -11.05 10.04
N LEU A 58 -7.10 -10.74 11.09
CA LEU A 58 -8.14 -9.73 11.04
C LEU A 58 -7.54 -8.32 11.02
N LEU A 59 -6.53 -8.10 11.85
CA LEU A 59 -5.78 -6.84 11.87
C LEU A 59 -5.04 -6.63 10.55
N GLN A 60 -4.60 -7.67 9.86
CA GLN A 60 -3.95 -7.57 8.55
C GLN A 60 -4.93 -7.40 7.38
N SER A 61 -6.19 -7.83 7.53
CA SER A 61 -7.16 -7.79 6.43
C SER A 61 -7.70 -6.39 6.18
N THR A 62 -8.12 -6.11 4.95
CA THR A 62 -8.61 -4.78 4.56
C THR A 62 -9.83 -4.36 5.40
N ASP A 63 -10.75 -5.29 5.61
CA ASP A 63 -12.09 -5.03 6.12
C ASP A 63 -12.37 -5.73 7.45
N LEU A 64 -11.32 -6.07 8.22
CA LEU A 64 -11.39 -6.71 9.53
C LEU A 64 -12.19 -8.04 9.53
N LYS A 65 -12.23 -8.71 8.38
CA LYS A 65 -12.80 -10.05 8.20
C LYS A 65 -11.69 -11.03 7.89
N SER A 66 -11.86 -12.27 8.34
CA SER A 66 -10.86 -13.29 8.05
C SER A 66 -10.96 -13.71 6.58
N PRO A 67 -9.84 -13.72 5.84
CA PRO A 67 -9.80 -14.28 4.49
C PRO A 67 -9.88 -15.82 4.47
N GLY A 68 -9.91 -16.50 5.63
CA GLY A 68 -9.99 -17.96 5.72
C GLY A 68 -10.37 -18.51 7.11
N PHE A 69 -10.44 -19.84 7.23
CA PHE A 69 -10.64 -20.56 8.50
C PHE A 69 -11.85 -20.10 9.35
N ALA A 70 -12.97 -19.83 8.70
CA ALA A 70 -14.19 -19.31 9.32
C ALA A 70 -14.68 -20.11 10.55
N ALA A 71 -14.59 -21.44 10.52
CA ALA A 71 -14.96 -22.31 11.65
C ALA A 71 -14.09 -22.08 12.90
N GLY A 72 -12.80 -21.79 12.71
CA GLY A 72 -11.89 -21.44 13.80
C GLY A 72 -12.31 -20.18 14.55
N TYR A 73 -12.83 -19.18 13.83
CA TYR A 73 -13.31 -17.94 14.44
C TYR A 73 -14.60 -18.10 15.24
N ILE A 74 -15.46 -19.07 14.90
CA ILE A 74 -16.61 -19.43 15.75
C ILE A 74 -16.09 -19.96 17.10
N THR A 75 -15.13 -20.88 17.06
CA THR A 75 -14.49 -21.47 18.24
C THR A 75 -13.82 -20.39 19.11
N ALA A 76 -13.09 -19.46 18.47
CA ALA A 76 -12.43 -18.36 19.14
C ALA A 76 -13.44 -17.39 19.76
N TYR A 77 -14.51 -17.02 19.06
CA TYR A 77 -15.53 -16.12 19.59
C TYR A 77 -16.28 -16.71 20.79
N GLU A 78 -16.55 -18.01 20.80
CA GLU A 78 -17.19 -18.67 21.95
C GLU A 78 -16.36 -18.54 23.24
N ARG A 79 -15.03 -18.49 23.11
CA ARG A 79 -14.06 -18.44 24.22
C ARG A 79 -13.71 -17.02 24.63
N TYR A 80 -13.33 -16.18 23.68
CA TYR A 80 -12.83 -14.83 23.95
C TYR A 80 -13.92 -13.77 23.96
N ARG A 81 -15.06 -14.01 23.29
CA ARG A 81 -16.16 -13.04 23.13
C ARG A 81 -15.72 -11.68 22.56
N ASP A 82 -14.61 -11.67 21.82
CA ASP A 82 -14.05 -10.44 21.26
C ASP A 82 -14.92 -9.91 20.10
N PRO A 83 -15.38 -8.64 20.15
CA PRO A 83 -16.12 -8.00 19.06
C PRO A 83 -15.41 -8.01 17.71
N LEU A 84 -14.07 -8.06 17.68
CA LEU A 84 -13.27 -8.15 16.46
C LEU A 84 -13.67 -9.36 15.60
N TYR A 85 -14.14 -10.44 16.22
CA TYR A 85 -14.49 -11.68 15.52
C TYR A 85 -15.89 -11.69 14.94
N LEU A 86 -16.78 -10.78 15.38
CA LEU A 86 -18.20 -10.79 15.04
C LEU A 86 -18.44 -10.77 13.54
N ARG A 87 -17.65 -9.99 12.79
CA ARG A 87 -17.79 -9.87 11.34
C ARG A 87 -17.46 -11.19 10.63
N THR A 88 -16.36 -11.83 11.03
CA THR A 88 -15.97 -13.14 10.51
C THR A 88 -16.97 -14.23 10.90
N VAL A 89 -17.47 -14.20 12.14
CA VAL A 89 -18.48 -15.16 12.63
C VAL A 89 -19.80 -14.99 11.88
N ALA A 90 -20.24 -13.76 11.63
CA ALA A 90 -21.42 -13.47 10.84
C ALA A 90 -21.30 -14.03 9.41
N MET A 91 -20.15 -13.81 8.75
CA MET A 91 -19.86 -14.43 7.45
C MET A 91 -19.90 -15.96 7.51
N ALA A 92 -19.25 -16.56 8.51
CA ALA A 92 -19.20 -18.01 8.71
C ALA A 92 -20.60 -18.61 8.84
N ARG A 93 -21.51 -17.90 9.52
CA ARG A 93 -22.90 -18.29 9.77
C ARG A 93 -23.86 -17.84 8.67
N ARG A 94 -23.37 -17.20 7.60
CA ARG A 94 -24.18 -16.60 6.52
C ARG A 94 -25.24 -15.61 7.06
N GLN A 95 -24.85 -14.84 8.07
CA GLN A 95 -25.65 -13.78 8.67
C GLN A 95 -25.23 -12.41 8.10
N PRO A 96 -26.09 -11.38 8.22
CA PRO A 96 -25.69 -10.02 7.91
C PRO A 96 -24.41 -9.63 8.68
N VAL A 97 -23.42 -9.14 7.96
CA VAL A 97 -22.15 -8.71 8.54
C VAL A 97 -22.37 -7.39 9.28
N PRO A 98 -22.16 -7.32 10.60
CA PRO A 98 -22.30 -6.07 11.33
C PRO A 98 -21.18 -5.08 10.93
N PRO A 99 -21.41 -3.76 11.06
CA PRO A 99 -20.32 -2.80 10.99
C PRO A 99 -19.28 -3.10 12.09
N PRO A 100 -18.01 -2.73 11.88
CA PRO A 100 -17.00 -2.89 12.93
C PRO A 100 -17.34 -1.99 14.13
N SER A 101 -17.23 -2.56 15.34
CA SER A 101 -17.43 -1.81 16.57
C SER A 101 -16.35 -0.75 16.71
N GLY A 102 -16.73 0.53 16.66
CA GLY A 102 -15.78 1.66 16.71
C GLY A 102 -15.17 2.05 15.35
N GLY A 103 -15.73 1.55 14.24
CA GLY A 103 -15.27 1.90 12.89
C GLY A 103 -14.04 1.09 12.45
N PHE A 104 -13.44 1.50 11.34
CA PHE A 104 -12.25 0.85 10.78
C PHE A 104 -10.98 1.52 11.28
N ALA A 105 -10.54 1.15 12.48
CA ALA A 105 -9.25 1.62 13.00
C ALA A 105 -8.08 1.13 12.15
N ASN A 106 -6.98 1.89 12.12
CA ASN A 106 -5.73 1.37 11.58
C ASN A 106 -5.21 0.23 12.47
N SER A 107 -4.32 -0.58 11.92
CA SER A 107 -3.67 -1.66 12.67
C SER A 107 -2.17 -1.70 12.37
N ILE A 108 -1.40 -2.02 13.41
CA ILE A 108 0.05 -2.14 13.32
C ILE A 108 0.44 -3.47 13.95
N LEU A 109 0.91 -4.41 13.13
CA LEU A 109 1.56 -5.64 13.57
C LEU A 109 3.05 -5.34 13.65
N ARG A 110 3.54 -4.98 14.84
CA ARG A 110 4.90 -4.46 15.03
C ARG A 110 5.94 -5.55 14.84
N ALA A 111 5.83 -6.72 15.45
CA ALA A 111 6.79 -7.81 15.24
C ALA A 111 6.86 -8.23 13.76
N THR A 112 5.71 -8.26 13.10
CA THR A 112 5.54 -8.59 11.69
C THR A 112 6.08 -7.51 10.77
N GLY A 113 5.94 -6.26 11.18
CA GLY A 113 6.19 -5.06 10.38
C GLY A 113 5.17 -4.91 9.26
N ILE A 114 3.88 -4.95 9.62
CA ILE A 114 2.78 -4.60 8.72
C ILE A 114 1.99 -3.45 9.34
N THR A 115 1.62 -2.49 8.51
CA THR A 115 0.64 -1.45 8.86
C THR A 115 -0.52 -1.53 7.88
N VAL A 116 -1.76 -1.48 8.37
CA VAL A 116 -2.95 -1.29 7.54
C VAL A 116 -3.60 0.03 7.93
N LEU A 117 -3.61 0.97 6.99
CA LEU A 117 -4.33 2.23 7.13
C LEU A 117 -5.74 2.04 6.59
N ARG A 118 -6.76 2.58 7.27
CA ARG A 118 -8.16 2.46 6.89
C ARG A 118 -8.89 3.80 7.03
N ALA A 119 -9.70 4.14 6.04
CA ALA A 119 -10.54 5.33 6.01
C ALA A 119 -11.96 4.98 5.55
N GLY A 120 -12.96 5.59 6.16
CA GLY A 120 -14.38 5.33 5.87
C GLY A 120 -15.13 4.81 7.10
N ASP A 121 -16.44 5.03 7.11
CA ASP A 121 -17.31 4.74 8.25
C ASP A 121 -18.02 3.38 8.10
N ASP A 122 -18.09 2.86 6.87
CA ASP A 122 -18.79 1.63 6.51
C ASP A 122 -18.06 0.86 5.39
N ASP A 123 -18.53 -0.36 5.08
CA ASP A 123 -17.93 -1.19 4.02
C ASP A 123 -18.00 -0.53 2.62
N ALA A 124 -19.00 0.33 2.37
CA ALA A 124 -19.21 0.97 1.08
C ALA A 124 -18.26 2.18 0.84
N SER A 125 -17.82 2.83 1.91
CA SER A 125 -16.87 3.94 1.91
C SER A 125 -15.45 3.52 2.28
N LEU A 126 -15.24 2.25 2.64
CA LEU A 126 -13.96 1.73 3.11
C LEU A 126 -12.88 1.86 2.05
N ARG A 127 -11.78 2.47 2.45
CA ARG A 127 -10.53 2.60 1.71
C ARG A 127 -9.40 2.10 2.59
N THR A 128 -8.47 1.35 2.02
CA THR A 128 -7.43 0.70 2.81
C THR A 128 -6.11 0.69 2.09
N VAL A 129 -5.00 0.80 2.81
CA VAL A 129 -3.69 0.45 2.29
C VAL A 129 -2.93 -0.40 3.30
N SER A 130 -2.49 -1.58 2.88
CA SER A 130 -1.54 -2.39 3.64
C SER A 130 -0.13 -2.09 3.17
N MET A 131 0.80 -1.91 4.11
CA MET A 131 2.22 -1.68 3.86
C MET A 131 3.06 -2.72 4.59
N ASN A 132 3.92 -3.44 3.87
CA ASN A 132 4.90 -4.35 4.47
C ASN A 132 6.25 -3.65 4.66
N TRP A 133 6.70 -3.53 5.90
CA TRP A 133 7.95 -2.87 6.28
C TRP A 133 8.84 -3.74 7.19
N GLY A 134 8.42 -4.96 7.55
CA GLY A 134 9.12 -5.85 8.47
C GLY A 134 9.99 -6.90 7.81
N SER A 135 9.37 -7.81 7.05
CA SER A 135 10.03 -8.99 6.49
C SER A 135 9.37 -9.41 5.17
N PRO A 136 10.12 -9.98 4.21
CA PRO A 136 9.53 -10.67 3.07
C PRO A 136 8.53 -11.72 3.51
N ALA A 137 7.57 -12.02 2.63
CA ALA A 137 6.86 -13.29 2.74
C ALA A 137 7.76 -14.42 2.27
N HIS A 138 7.76 -15.51 3.05
CA HIS A 138 8.65 -16.65 2.83
C HIS A 138 8.51 -17.26 1.42
N ARG A 139 7.33 -17.10 0.81
CA ARG A 139 7.01 -17.62 -0.52
C ARG A 139 6.43 -16.57 -1.48
N GLY A 140 6.61 -15.28 -1.17
CA GLY A 140 6.13 -14.19 -2.02
C GLY A 140 6.99 -12.94 -1.85
N GLY A 141 7.47 -12.38 -2.96
CA GLY A 141 8.03 -11.04 -3.09
C GLY A 141 9.18 -10.70 -2.13
N LYS A 142 10.41 -10.62 -2.65
CA LYS A 142 11.48 -9.83 -2.02
C LYS A 142 11.22 -8.33 -2.22
N VAL A 143 10.05 -7.88 -1.76
CA VAL A 143 9.56 -6.53 -1.96
C VAL A 143 9.26 -5.90 -0.62
N MET A 144 9.99 -4.84 -0.29
CA MET A 144 9.75 -4.02 0.89
C MET A 144 8.94 -2.80 0.52
N LEU A 145 8.14 -2.32 1.45
CA LEU A 145 7.26 -1.18 1.30
C LEU A 145 6.34 -1.25 0.07
N ASP A 146 5.88 -2.45 -0.29
CA ASP A 146 4.88 -2.66 -1.34
C ASP A 146 3.47 -2.33 -0.83
N PRO A 147 2.83 -1.23 -1.28
CA PRO A 147 1.46 -0.92 -0.90
C PRO A 147 0.48 -1.90 -1.58
N LYS A 148 -0.54 -2.31 -0.82
CA LYS A 148 -1.77 -2.90 -1.38
C LYS A 148 -2.95 -2.01 -1.03
N ALA A 149 -3.35 -1.15 -1.96
CA ALA A 149 -4.42 -0.18 -1.78
C ALA A 149 -5.76 -0.67 -2.36
N THR A 150 -6.84 -0.43 -1.65
CA THR A 150 -8.22 -0.66 -2.11
C THR A 150 -9.08 0.57 -1.85
N TRP A 151 -10.07 0.77 -2.71
CA TRP A 151 -11.05 1.83 -2.66
C TRP A 151 -12.44 1.23 -2.88
N LYS A 152 -13.30 1.30 -1.86
CA LYS A 152 -14.69 0.80 -1.89
C LYS A 152 -14.79 -0.64 -2.39
N GLY A 153 -13.85 -1.49 -1.94
CA GLY A 153 -13.74 -2.90 -2.33
C GLY A 153 -12.96 -3.17 -3.63
N PHE A 154 -12.64 -2.15 -4.43
CA PHE A 154 -11.86 -2.30 -5.66
C PHE A 154 -10.36 -2.12 -5.41
N PRO A 155 -9.47 -2.95 -5.98
CA PRO A 155 -8.03 -2.73 -5.89
C PRO A 155 -7.65 -1.48 -6.69
N LEU A 156 -6.94 -0.53 -6.07
CA LEU A 156 -6.39 0.63 -6.80
C LEU A 156 -5.09 0.27 -7.53
N ASN A 157 -4.33 -0.67 -6.99
CA ASN A 157 -3.13 -1.24 -7.57
C ASN A 157 -3.14 -2.76 -7.40
N GLU A 158 -2.43 -3.45 -8.29
CA GLU A 158 -2.14 -4.88 -8.16
C GLU A 158 -0.75 -5.10 -7.59
N ARG A 159 -0.42 -6.35 -7.28
CA ARG A 159 0.94 -6.77 -6.93
C ARG A 159 1.19 -8.17 -7.43
N VAL A 160 2.44 -8.54 -7.63
CA VAL A 160 2.77 -9.91 -8.01
C VAL A 160 2.54 -10.83 -6.82
N PHE A 161 1.48 -11.62 -6.89
CA PHE A 161 1.33 -12.80 -6.07
C PHE A 161 2.29 -13.88 -6.55
N ARG A 162 2.52 -14.88 -5.71
CA ARG A 162 3.31 -16.05 -6.10
C ARG A 162 2.75 -16.65 -7.37
N ILE A 163 3.61 -16.73 -8.40
CA ILE A 163 3.34 -17.45 -9.63
C ILE A 163 3.64 -18.93 -9.38
N ALA A 164 2.74 -19.82 -9.81
CA ALA A 164 2.84 -21.23 -9.49
C ALA A 164 4.14 -21.86 -10.02
N TYR A 165 4.59 -22.92 -9.34
CA TYR A 165 5.73 -23.71 -9.81
C TYR A 165 5.46 -24.28 -11.21
N GLY A 166 6.52 -24.39 -12.01
CA GLY A 166 6.45 -24.92 -13.38
C GLY A 166 6.23 -23.85 -14.46
N TYR A 167 5.75 -22.65 -14.10
CA TYR A 167 5.75 -21.52 -15.02
C TYR A 167 7.13 -20.88 -15.12
N LYS A 168 7.54 -20.50 -16.35
CA LYS A 168 8.83 -19.82 -16.61
C LYS A 168 8.97 -18.51 -15.81
N GLN A 169 7.85 -17.86 -15.50
CA GLN A 169 7.79 -16.60 -14.75
C GLN A 169 7.82 -16.77 -13.23
N SER A 170 7.86 -18.01 -12.71
CA SER A 170 7.84 -18.24 -11.25
C SER A 170 8.94 -17.48 -10.50
N GLY A 171 10.14 -17.38 -11.08
CA GLY A 171 11.27 -16.61 -10.54
C GLY A 171 11.00 -15.10 -10.39
N PHE A 172 10.19 -14.51 -11.28
CA PHE A 172 9.85 -13.09 -11.25
C PHE A 172 9.22 -12.68 -9.91
N SER A 173 8.33 -13.52 -9.36
CA SER A 173 7.61 -13.27 -8.10
C SER A 173 8.51 -13.11 -6.86
N TYR A 174 9.82 -13.37 -6.96
CA TYR A 174 10.80 -13.21 -5.89
C TYR A 174 11.73 -12.01 -6.08
N THR A 175 11.44 -11.12 -7.03
CA THR A 175 12.29 -9.98 -7.37
C THR A 175 11.74 -8.68 -6.79
N ALA A 176 12.59 -7.67 -6.64
CA ALA A 176 12.14 -6.36 -6.14
C ALA A 176 11.23 -5.65 -7.18
N ALA A 177 11.43 -5.92 -8.47
CA ALA A 177 10.61 -5.39 -9.55
C ALA A 177 9.20 -6.00 -9.62
N ALA A 178 8.96 -7.12 -8.91
CA ALA A 178 7.66 -7.77 -8.82
C ALA A 178 6.71 -7.15 -7.78
N GLY A 179 6.89 -5.87 -7.43
CA GLY A 179 5.90 -5.16 -6.63
C GLY A 179 6.01 -3.66 -6.84
N ASN A 180 5.11 -2.91 -6.19
CA ASN A 180 5.03 -1.46 -6.33
C ASN A 180 6.08 -0.76 -5.47
N SER A 181 7.33 -1.17 -5.59
CA SER A 181 8.44 -0.77 -4.73
C SER A 181 9.54 -0.05 -5.50
N LEU A 182 10.54 0.43 -4.77
CA LEU A 182 11.76 0.98 -5.32
C LEU A 182 12.70 -0.15 -5.73
N VAL A 183 13.27 -0.03 -6.93
CA VAL A 183 14.44 -0.80 -7.36
C VAL A 183 15.58 0.16 -7.66
N VAL A 184 16.77 -0.14 -7.10
CA VAL A 184 17.97 0.68 -7.31
C VAL A 184 18.96 -0.08 -8.18
N ASP A 185 19.42 0.54 -9.26
CA ASP A 185 20.42 0.01 -10.20
C ASP A 185 20.08 -1.40 -10.72
N GLY A 186 18.79 -1.75 -10.84
CA GLY A 186 18.33 -3.09 -11.25
C GLY A 186 18.67 -4.20 -10.26
N LYS A 187 18.87 -3.89 -8.97
CA LYS A 187 19.30 -4.85 -7.94
C LYS A 187 18.19 -5.22 -6.94
N PRO A 188 18.26 -6.39 -6.31
CA PRO A 188 17.38 -6.73 -5.19
C PRO A 188 17.70 -5.87 -3.97
N SER A 189 16.69 -5.63 -3.12
CA SER A 189 16.89 -5.00 -1.80
C SER A 189 17.46 -6.01 -0.79
N SER A 190 18.09 -5.51 0.27
CA SER A 190 18.62 -6.31 1.38
C SER A 190 17.54 -6.95 2.25
N MET A 191 16.27 -6.56 2.07
CA MET A 191 15.13 -7.00 2.88
C MET A 191 15.27 -6.68 4.38
N LEU A 192 16.17 -5.76 4.74
CA LEU A 192 16.27 -5.27 6.11
C LEU A 192 14.97 -4.60 6.52
N ARG A 193 14.62 -4.76 7.79
CA ARG A 193 13.46 -4.10 8.39
C ARG A 193 13.59 -2.58 8.28
N VAL A 194 12.50 -1.96 7.87
CA VAL A 194 12.37 -0.50 7.73
C VAL A 194 11.82 0.08 9.04
N ASP A 195 12.12 1.34 9.35
CA ASP A 195 11.52 2.01 10.50
C ASP A 195 10.13 2.54 10.15
N GLN A 196 9.14 2.26 10.99
CA GLN A 196 7.87 2.99 10.98
C GLN A 196 8.07 4.27 11.80
N VAL A 197 8.08 5.42 11.13
CA VAL A 197 8.36 6.73 11.74
C VAL A 197 7.11 7.32 12.37
N ALA A 198 5.99 7.30 11.64
CA ALA A 198 4.73 7.88 12.09
C ALA A 198 3.53 7.16 11.46
N VAL A 199 2.41 7.14 12.18
CA VAL A 199 1.09 6.73 11.69
C VAL A 199 0.06 7.72 12.24
N LEU A 200 -0.82 8.21 11.38
CA LEU A 200 -1.93 9.09 11.71
C LEU A 200 -3.25 8.32 11.56
N GLU A 201 -4.13 8.51 12.53
CA GLU A 201 -5.51 8.01 12.53
C GLU A 201 -6.48 9.06 11.95
N GLY A 202 -7.75 8.68 11.81
CA GLY A 202 -8.85 9.59 11.46
C GLY A 202 -9.26 9.50 10.00
N ALA A 203 -9.96 10.53 9.51
CA ALA A 203 -10.52 10.54 8.15
C ALA A 203 -9.46 10.59 7.04
N MET A 204 -8.24 11.04 7.37
CA MET A 204 -7.09 11.10 6.47
C MET A 204 -5.91 10.31 7.07
N PRO A 205 -6.02 8.97 7.17
CA PRO A 205 -4.98 8.17 7.75
C PRO A 205 -3.73 8.23 6.87
N ALA A 206 -2.57 8.25 7.52
CA ALA A 206 -1.29 8.31 6.83
C ALA A 206 -0.23 7.50 7.58
N GLY A 207 0.80 7.05 6.88
CA GLY A 207 1.95 6.37 7.48
C GLY A 207 3.23 6.75 6.75
N ARG A 208 4.33 6.87 7.50
CA ARG A 208 5.68 7.13 6.97
C ARG A 208 6.64 6.04 7.44
N TRP A 209 7.39 5.49 6.51
CA TRP A 209 8.43 4.49 6.77
C TRP A 209 9.75 4.91 6.14
N THR A 210 10.86 4.66 6.82
CA THR A 210 12.18 5.10 6.40
C THR A 210 13.22 4.00 6.55
N SER A 211 13.97 3.76 5.48
CA SER A 211 15.23 3.03 5.49
C SER A 211 16.36 4.04 5.43
N PRO A 212 16.99 4.38 6.57
CA PRO A 212 17.99 5.43 6.62
C PRO A 212 19.33 4.98 6.01
N LEU A 213 20.20 5.93 5.66
CA LEU A 213 21.51 5.65 5.06
C LEU A 213 22.40 4.70 5.89
N HIS A 214 22.30 4.75 7.22
CA HIS A 214 23.07 3.88 8.11
C HIS A 214 22.50 2.46 8.24
N ARG A 215 21.26 2.23 7.77
CA ARG A 215 20.63 0.91 7.67
C ARG A 215 19.78 0.82 6.39
N PRO A 216 20.44 0.83 5.23
CA PRO A 216 19.74 1.02 3.98
C PRO A 216 19.28 -0.32 3.38
N LEU A 217 18.13 -0.29 2.71
CA LEU A 217 17.65 -1.40 1.88
C LEU A 217 18.55 -1.63 0.65
N TYR A 218 19.24 -0.58 0.22
CA TYR A 218 20.18 -0.58 -0.89
C TYR A 218 21.47 0.12 -0.46
N PRO A 219 22.65 -0.47 -0.63
CA PRO A 219 23.90 0.12 -0.13
C PRO A 219 24.10 1.58 -0.55
N GLY A 220 24.23 2.48 0.44
CA GLY A 220 24.43 3.93 0.24
C GLY A 220 23.19 4.70 -0.25
N VAL A 221 21.98 4.16 -0.05
CA VAL A 221 20.71 4.81 -0.43
C VAL A 221 19.75 4.87 0.76
N GLY A 222 19.38 6.08 1.15
CA GLY A 222 18.27 6.37 2.04
C GLY A 222 16.97 6.46 1.26
N TRP A 223 15.92 5.88 1.82
CA TRP A 223 14.60 5.87 1.20
C TRP A 223 13.52 6.05 2.27
N SER A 224 12.70 7.07 2.09
CA SER A 224 11.46 7.26 2.85
C SER A 224 10.26 7.11 1.93
N ARG A 225 9.25 6.39 2.40
CA ARG A 225 7.96 6.22 1.74
C ARG A 225 6.84 6.65 2.65
N THR A 226 5.93 7.44 2.12
CA THR A 226 4.71 7.87 2.80
C THR A 226 3.49 7.40 2.03
N ALA A 227 2.50 6.89 2.73
CA ALA A 227 1.22 6.45 2.18
C ALA A 227 0.10 7.19 2.93
N ALA A 228 -0.90 7.72 2.23
CA ALA A 228 -2.04 8.39 2.86
C ALA A 228 -3.31 8.25 2.02
N PHE A 229 -4.46 8.36 2.69
CA PHE A 229 -5.72 8.68 2.01
C PHE A 229 -6.06 10.15 2.18
N CYS A 230 -6.39 10.76 1.04
CA CYS A 230 -6.73 12.14 0.85
C CYS A 230 -8.09 12.16 0.13
N GLY A 231 -9.18 12.02 0.88
CA GLY A 231 -10.50 11.79 0.30
C GLY A 231 -10.61 10.40 -0.36
N ASP A 232 -10.92 10.37 -1.65
CA ASP A 232 -11.00 9.16 -2.47
C ASP A 232 -9.68 8.87 -3.22
N THR A 233 -8.65 9.70 -3.01
CA THR A 233 -7.31 9.53 -3.57
C THR A 233 -6.35 8.87 -2.56
N PHE A 234 -5.74 7.76 -2.97
CA PHE A 234 -4.58 7.16 -2.31
C PHE A 234 -3.31 7.84 -2.82
N VAL A 235 -2.49 8.41 -1.92
CA VAL A 235 -1.24 9.09 -2.25
C VAL A 235 -0.06 8.28 -1.73
N LEU A 236 0.91 8.03 -2.61
CA LEU A 236 2.20 7.43 -2.29
C LEU A 236 3.32 8.41 -2.63
N VAL A 237 4.14 8.76 -1.65
CA VAL A 237 5.30 9.66 -1.80
C VAL A 237 6.57 8.90 -1.51
N ASP A 238 7.53 8.96 -2.43
CA ASP A 238 8.88 8.45 -2.29
C ASP A 238 9.87 9.61 -2.22
N GLN A 239 10.74 9.60 -1.22
CA GLN A 239 11.86 10.52 -1.03
C GLN A 239 13.15 9.72 -0.97
N LEU A 240 14.12 10.10 -1.81
CA LEU A 240 15.33 9.34 -2.09
C LEU A 240 16.56 10.20 -1.86
N ALA A 241 17.55 9.65 -1.15
CA ALA A 241 18.86 10.25 -0.98
C ALA A 241 19.94 9.17 -1.19
N SER A 242 21.02 9.49 -1.89
CA SER A 242 22.09 8.53 -2.17
C SER A 242 23.46 9.19 -2.04
N GLU A 243 24.48 8.41 -1.67
CA GLU A 243 25.86 8.90 -1.57
C GLU A 243 26.47 9.20 -2.95
N ARG A 244 25.92 8.59 -4.01
CA ARG A 244 26.35 8.78 -5.40
C ARG A 244 25.16 8.75 -6.37
N PRO A 245 25.32 9.21 -7.62
CA PRO A 245 24.28 9.05 -8.62
C PRO A 245 23.88 7.57 -8.84
N ARG A 246 22.57 7.33 -8.99
CA ARG A 246 21.94 6.01 -9.15
C ARG A 246 20.87 6.03 -10.23
N CYS A 247 20.42 4.83 -10.61
CA CYS A 247 19.16 4.62 -11.29
C CYS A 247 18.09 4.17 -10.27
N PHE A 248 16.96 4.86 -10.22
CA PHE A 248 15.82 4.51 -9.37
C PHE A 248 14.60 4.18 -10.22
N ASP A 249 14.07 2.97 -10.08
CA ASP A 249 12.82 2.55 -10.71
C ASP A 249 11.72 2.40 -9.68
N LEU A 250 10.58 3.03 -9.94
CA LEU A 250 9.38 2.98 -9.11
C LEU A 250 8.22 2.41 -9.94
N PHE A 251 7.76 1.23 -9.54
CA PHE A 251 6.74 0.46 -10.27
C PHE A 251 5.33 0.77 -9.75
N ALA A 252 4.37 0.79 -10.66
CA ALA A 252 2.94 0.81 -10.39
C ALA A 252 2.25 -0.24 -11.26
N PHE A 253 1.80 -1.33 -10.64
CA PHE A 253 1.00 -2.38 -11.27
C PHE A 253 -0.47 -1.98 -11.22
N LEU A 254 -1.10 -1.87 -12.38
CA LEU A 254 -2.50 -1.49 -12.49
C LEU A 254 -3.40 -2.75 -12.55
N PRO A 255 -4.61 -2.73 -11.96
CA PRO A 255 -5.50 -3.89 -11.94
C PRO A 255 -5.87 -4.47 -13.31
N HIS A 256 -6.19 -3.58 -14.23
CA HIS A 256 -6.67 -3.92 -15.56
C HIS A 256 -6.18 -2.89 -16.57
N ASP A 257 -6.66 -3.01 -17.81
CA ASP A 257 -6.21 -2.24 -18.96
C ASP A 257 -6.24 -0.73 -18.73
N VAL A 258 -5.22 -0.07 -19.28
CA VAL A 258 -5.14 1.39 -19.40
C VAL A 258 -6.06 1.81 -20.54
N THR A 259 -7.01 2.69 -20.24
CA THR A 259 -8.03 3.18 -21.17
C THR A 259 -7.69 4.57 -21.73
N GLY A 260 -6.76 5.29 -21.10
CA GLY A 260 -6.32 6.61 -21.57
C GLY A 260 -5.07 7.12 -20.86
N THR A 261 -4.39 8.12 -21.44
CA THR A 261 -3.24 8.81 -20.86
C THR A 261 -3.25 10.30 -21.15
N GLU A 262 -2.63 11.10 -20.29
CA GLU A 262 -2.43 12.53 -20.54
C GLU A 262 -0.94 12.92 -20.53
N PRO A 263 -0.44 13.58 -21.60
CA PRO A 263 -1.18 13.99 -22.79
C PRO A 263 -1.53 12.81 -23.70
N ALA A 264 -2.70 12.88 -24.36
CA ALA A 264 -3.19 11.79 -25.22
C ALA A 264 -2.27 11.51 -26.44
N GLN A 265 -1.39 12.44 -26.79
CA GLN A 265 -0.48 12.36 -27.93
C GLN A 265 0.92 11.84 -27.55
N THR A 266 1.12 11.28 -26.36
CA THR A 266 2.41 10.70 -25.99
C THR A 266 2.84 9.63 -27.02
N VAL A 267 4.00 9.85 -27.62
CA VAL A 267 4.65 8.86 -28.49
C VAL A 267 5.39 7.85 -27.62
N TRP A 268 5.09 6.58 -27.81
CA TRP A 268 5.76 5.46 -27.16
C TRP A 268 6.76 4.82 -28.12
N LYS A 269 7.96 4.50 -27.61
CA LYS A 269 9.02 3.85 -28.37
C LYS A 269 9.39 2.54 -27.69
N ALA A 270 9.51 1.46 -28.47
CA ALA A 270 9.98 0.18 -27.96
C ALA A 270 11.34 0.34 -27.23
N SER A 271 11.45 -0.30 -26.08
CA SER A 271 12.62 -0.25 -25.20
C SER A 271 13.04 -1.68 -24.79
N PRO A 272 13.45 -2.54 -25.74
CA PRO A 272 13.80 -3.94 -25.47
C PRO A 272 14.95 -4.09 -24.45
N GLN A 273 15.82 -3.10 -24.33
CA GLN A 273 16.90 -3.05 -23.36
C GLN A 273 16.41 -3.02 -21.90
N PHE A 274 15.13 -2.74 -21.64
CA PHE A 274 14.56 -2.79 -20.30
C PHE A 274 14.68 -4.19 -19.70
N ALA A 275 14.39 -5.23 -20.47
CA ALA A 275 14.49 -6.62 -20.03
C ALA A 275 15.93 -7.07 -19.72
N GLY A 276 16.93 -6.43 -20.34
CA GLY A 276 18.35 -6.77 -20.20
C GLY A 276 19.00 -6.31 -18.89
N GLN A 277 18.24 -5.72 -17.95
CA GLN A 277 18.79 -5.13 -16.72
C GLN A 277 18.99 -6.13 -15.57
N GLY A 278 18.56 -7.38 -15.76
CA GLY A 278 18.69 -8.46 -14.77
C GLY A 278 17.69 -8.36 -13.62
N SER A 279 17.80 -9.25 -12.64
CA SER A 279 17.01 -9.23 -11.39
C SER A 279 15.47 -9.12 -11.54
N GLY A 280 14.88 -9.78 -12.54
CA GLY A 280 13.43 -9.83 -12.76
C GLY A 280 12.90 -8.94 -13.87
N TYR A 281 13.74 -8.08 -14.47
CA TYR A 281 13.30 -7.19 -15.55
C TYR A 281 12.93 -7.97 -16.83
N ASP A 282 13.47 -9.17 -16.99
CA ASP A 282 13.10 -10.15 -18.02
C ASP A 282 11.67 -10.69 -17.85
N GLY A 283 11.04 -10.47 -16.70
CA GLY A 283 9.65 -10.81 -16.44
C GLY A 283 8.63 -9.85 -17.06
N PHE A 284 9.06 -8.71 -17.60
CA PHE A 284 8.18 -7.73 -18.25
C PHE A 284 8.14 -7.91 -19.77
N GLU A 285 6.98 -7.65 -20.34
CA GLU A 285 6.73 -7.75 -21.78
C GLU A 285 6.37 -6.40 -22.38
N GLU A 286 6.65 -6.23 -23.68
CA GLU A 286 6.24 -5.05 -24.46
C GLU A 286 6.68 -3.72 -23.82
N ALA A 287 7.90 -3.67 -23.30
CA ALA A 287 8.42 -2.47 -22.66
C ALA A 287 8.58 -1.33 -23.68
N GLU A 288 7.90 -0.22 -23.40
CA GLU A 288 7.97 1.01 -24.17
C GLU A 288 8.30 2.18 -23.25
N VAL A 289 9.01 3.17 -23.78
CA VAL A 289 9.35 4.40 -23.10
C VAL A 289 8.65 5.58 -23.77
N ALA A 290 8.13 6.48 -22.96
CA ALA A 290 7.56 7.73 -23.44
C ALA A 290 8.63 8.62 -24.09
N GLY A 291 8.23 9.38 -25.11
CA GLY A 291 9.05 10.41 -25.74
C GLY A 291 9.27 11.64 -24.85
N GLU A 292 9.49 12.80 -25.48
CA GLU A 292 9.90 14.04 -24.80
C GLU A 292 8.85 14.59 -23.81
N VAL A 293 7.57 14.30 -24.04
CA VAL A 293 6.48 14.69 -23.14
C VAL A 293 5.94 13.45 -22.44
N PRO A 294 6.51 13.06 -21.28
CA PRO A 294 6.06 11.90 -20.56
C PRO A 294 4.63 12.13 -20.03
N PRO A 295 3.78 11.10 -20.08
CA PRO A 295 2.44 11.20 -19.53
C PRO A 295 2.50 11.30 -18.02
N THR A 296 1.68 12.18 -17.47
CA THR A 296 1.55 12.40 -16.03
C THR A 296 0.30 11.76 -15.47
N SER A 297 -0.61 11.28 -16.31
CA SER A 297 -1.81 10.57 -15.86
C SER A 297 -2.17 9.38 -16.75
N PHE A 298 -2.75 8.35 -16.14
CA PHE A 298 -3.22 7.12 -16.76
C PHE A 298 -4.60 6.78 -16.21
N ASP A 299 -5.60 6.68 -17.08
CA ASP A 299 -6.91 6.14 -16.73
C ASP A 299 -6.92 4.63 -16.98
N TYR A 300 -7.50 3.87 -16.05
CA TYR A 300 -7.52 2.41 -16.11
C TYR A 300 -8.80 1.85 -15.49
N ARG A 301 -9.10 0.57 -15.78
CA ARG A 301 -10.26 -0.11 -15.22
C ARG A 301 -9.95 -0.69 -13.83
N LEU A 302 -10.92 -0.63 -12.91
CA LEU A 302 -10.82 -1.28 -11.59
C LEU A 302 -11.52 -2.64 -11.54
N ASP A 303 -12.42 -2.91 -12.49
CA ASP A 303 -13.11 -4.19 -12.63
C ASP A 303 -13.01 -4.70 -14.08
N ALA A 304 -12.71 -5.99 -14.24
CA ALA A 304 -12.71 -6.65 -15.54
C ALA A 304 -14.12 -6.82 -16.12
N LYS A 305 -15.15 -6.85 -15.28
CA LYS A 305 -16.55 -7.11 -15.66
C LYS A 305 -17.39 -5.84 -15.81
N ASP A 306 -17.06 -4.80 -15.06
CA ASP A 306 -17.75 -3.50 -15.12
C ASP A 306 -16.79 -2.43 -15.65
N GLU A 307 -17.23 -1.63 -16.60
CA GLU A 307 -16.44 -0.53 -17.17
C GLU A 307 -16.52 0.75 -16.33
N ARG A 308 -17.49 0.84 -15.41
CA ARG A 308 -17.79 2.05 -14.65
C ARG A 308 -16.80 2.37 -13.53
N PRO A 309 -16.39 1.43 -12.65
CA PRO A 309 -15.38 1.76 -11.66
C PRO A 309 -14.04 1.93 -12.39
N ARG A 310 -13.60 3.19 -12.48
CA ARG A 310 -12.33 3.58 -13.12
C ARG A 310 -11.35 4.11 -12.09
N GLY A 311 -10.09 3.79 -12.33
CA GLY A 311 -8.97 4.33 -11.62
C GLY A 311 -8.31 5.42 -12.45
N ARG A 312 -7.68 6.37 -11.78
CA ARG A 312 -6.70 7.26 -12.39
C ARG A 312 -5.43 7.26 -11.57
N LEU A 313 -4.30 7.01 -12.24
CA LEU A 313 -2.97 7.13 -11.69
C LEU A 313 -2.40 8.46 -12.17
N THR A 314 -2.10 9.37 -11.25
CA THR A 314 -1.37 10.61 -11.53
C THR A 314 0.04 10.53 -10.95
N LEU A 315 1.02 10.91 -11.76
CA LEU A 315 2.44 10.84 -11.48
C LEU A 315 3.04 12.25 -11.46
N LEU A 316 3.69 12.60 -10.35
CA LEU A 316 4.55 13.76 -10.24
C LEU A 316 5.95 13.28 -9.82
N SER A 317 7.00 13.88 -10.35
CA SER A 317 8.39 13.50 -10.05
C SER A 317 9.32 14.66 -10.34
N SER A 318 10.58 14.52 -9.91
CA SER A 318 11.64 15.44 -10.33
C SER A 318 11.82 15.48 -11.85
N GLU A 319 12.35 16.60 -12.34
CA GLU A 319 12.73 16.78 -13.74
C GLU A 319 13.67 15.66 -14.23
N GLY A 320 13.58 15.32 -15.52
CA GLY A 320 14.39 14.26 -16.14
C GLY A 320 13.90 12.83 -15.88
N THR A 321 12.79 12.65 -15.17
CA THR A 321 12.19 11.33 -14.96
C THR A 321 11.62 10.76 -16.27
N ARG A 322 12.04 9.55 -16.62
CA ARG A 322 11.50 8.81 -17.75
C ARG A 322 10.32 7.96 -17.31
N VAL A 323 9.33 7.80 -18.19
CA VAL A 323 8.15 6.97 -17.93
C VAL A 323 8.11 5.82 -18.92
N PHE A 324 7.96 4.62 -18.40
CA PHE A 324 7.79 3.39 -19.18
C PHE A 324 6.40 2.82 -18.97
N ARG A 325 5.88 2.16 -19.99
CA ARG A 325 4.74 1.23 -19.89
C ARG A 325 5.17 -0.14 -20.37
N MET A 326 4.60 -1.17 -19.78
CA MET A 326 4.87 -2.57 -20.09
C MET A 326 3.75 -3.45 -19.53
N LYS A 327 3.86 -4.77 -19.71
CA LYS A 327 3.01 -5.75 -19.05
C LYS A 327 3.81 -6.60 -18.09
N GLY A 328 3.22 -6.95 -16.94
CA GLY A 328 3.84 -7.79 -15.91
C GLY A 328 2.88 -8.88 -15.42
N TYR A 329 3.43 -9.99 -14.93
CA TYR A 329 2.65 -11.14 -14.47
C TYR A 329 2.35 -11.07 -12.98
N VAL A 330 1.08 -11.19 -12.56
CA VAL A 330 0.70 -10.92 -11.15
C VAL A 330 -0.01 -12.03 -10.38
N ARG A 331 -0.39 -13.16 -11.00
CA ARG A 331 -1.25 -14.19 -10.34
C ARG A 331 -0.63 -15.59 -10.35
N TRP A 332 -1.18 -16.46 -9.49
CA TRP A 332 -0.80 -17.88 -9.39
C TRP A 332 -0.78 -18.56 -10.76
N TYR A 333 -1.87 -18.42 -11.50
CA TYR A 333 -1.90 -18.62 -12.94
C TYR A 333 -1.51 -17.31 -13.60
N PRO A 334 -0.39 -17.25 -14.35
CA PRO A 334 0.14 -15.99 -14.84
C PRO A 334 -0.90 -15.21 -15.66
N VAL A 335 -1.23 -14.00 -15.20
CA VAL A 335 -2.08 -13.04 -15.90
C VAL A 335 -1.25 -11.77 -16.08
N LEU A 336 -1.21 -11.26 -17.31
CA LEU A 336 -0.57 -9.99 -17.63
C LEU A 336 -1.47 -8.83 -17.19
N VAL A 337 -0.86 -7.84 -16.55
CA VAL A 337 -1.49 -6.56 -16.23
C VAL A 337 -0.59 -5.41 -16.66
N PRO A 338 -1.13 -4.20 -16.89
CA PRO A 338 -0.33 -3.03 -17.20
C PRO A 338 0.57 -2.64 -16.03
N VAL A 339 1.79 -2.23 -16.36
CA VAL A 339 2.77 -1.73 -15.40
C VAL A 339 3.33 -0.41 -15.90
N ILE A 340 3.28 0.60 -15.04
CA ILE A 340 3.89 1.90 -15.28
C ILE A 340 5.14 2.00 -14.41
N VAL A 341 6.26 2.43 -15.00
CA VAL A 341 7.53 2.60 -14.29
C VAL A 341 8.02 4.03 -14.45
N ARG A 342 8.32 4.67 -13.33
CA ARG A 342 9.07 5.93 -13.32
C ARG A 342 10.54 5.62 -13.06
N ARG A 343 11.40 6.12 -13.93
CA ARG A 343 12.85 5.97 -13.84
C ARG A 343 13.53 7.31 -13.65
N LEU A 344 14.24 7.46 -12.54
CA LEU A 344 15.14 8.57 -12.30
C LEU A 344 16.57 8.08 -12.59
N GLU A 345 17.16 8.55 -13.69
CA GLU A 345 18.51 8.16 -14.11
C GLU A 345 19.56 9.13 -13.55
N ASN A 346 20.76 8.62 -13.24
CA ASN A 346 21.91 9.40 -12.80
C ASN A 346 21.59 10.41 -11.66
N THR A 347 20.73 10.00 -10.73
CA THR A 347 20.17 10.89 -9.70
C THR A 347 20.79 10.59 -8.34
N ARG A 348 21.22 11.62 -7.62
CA ARG A 348 21.68 11.48 -6.22
C ARG A 348 20.51 11.58 -5.24
N ASN A 349 19.69 12.62 -5.40
CA ASN A 349 18.53 12.89 -4.57
C ASN A 349 17.31 13.02 -5.47
N GLY A 350 16.19 12.42 -5.08
CA GLY A 350 14.99 12.37 -5.90
C GLY A 350 13.72 12.31 -5.07
N TRP A 351 12.61 12.59 -5.73
CA TRP A 351 11.29 12.44 -5.13
C TRP A 351 10.28 12.04 -6.21
N ALA A 352 9.23 11.35 -5.78
CA ALA A 352 8.15 10.95 -6.67
C ALA A 352 6.83 10.83 -5.90
N VAL A 353 5.72 11.24 -6.52
CA VAL A 353 4.35 11.10 -6.01
C VAL A 353 3.53 10.29 -7.01
N ALA A 354 2.95 9.19 -6.55
CA ALA A 354 1.94 8.44 -7.29
C ALA A 354 0.61 8.57 -6.54
N ALA A 355 -0.42 9.04 -7.24
CA ALA A 355 -1.74 9.22 -6.68
C ALA A 355 -2.75 8.37 -7.46
N PHE A 356 -3.43 7.47 -6.77
CA PHE A 356 -4.42 6.56 -7.32
C PHE A 356 -5.80 7.01 -6.85
N THR A 357 -6.69 7.36 -7.79
CA THR A 357 -8.03 7.85 -7.46
C THR A 357 -9.08 6.94 -8.06
N GLY A 358 -9.98 6.42 -7.24
CA GLY A 358 -11.13 5.66 -7.69
C GLY A 358 -12.31 6.56 -8.04
N ARG A 359 -13.03 6.23 -9.11
CA ARG A 359 -14.21 6.98 -9.58
C ARG A 359 -15.27 6.00 -10.06
N VAL A 360 -16.53 6.28 -9.72
CA VAL A 360 -17.70 5.58 -10.30
C VAL A 360 -18.32 6.40 -11.43
N ASP A 361 -18.30 7.73 -11.29
CA ASP A 361 -18.86 8.67 -12.25
C ASP A 361 -17.74 9.26 -13.10
N GLU A 362 -17.80 9.03 -14.41
CA GLU A 362 -16.83 9.58 -15.38
C GLU A 362 -16.94 11.10 -15.52
N SER A 363 -18.09 11.68 -15.16
CA SER A 363 -18.31 13.13 -15.16
C SER A 363 -17.75 13.83 -13.93
N ALA A 364 -17.36 13.07 -12.89
CA ALA A 364 -16.75 13.64 -11.70
C ALA A 364 -15.44 14.36 -12.06
N PRO A 365 -15.20 15.58 -11.53
CA PRO A 365 -13.97 16.32 -11.77
C PRO A 365 -12.74 15.47 -11.47
N LEU A 366 -11.77 15.54 -12.37
CA LEU A 366 -10.49 14.87 -12.17
C LEU A 366 -9.77 15.45 -10.95
N PRO A 367 -9.11 14.61 -10.15
CA PRO A 367 -8.34 15.09 -9.00
C PRO A 367 -7.21 16.00 -9.49
N ALA A 368 -7.10 17.18 -8.89
CA ALA A 368 -5.96 18.06 -9.09
C ALA A 368 -4.94 17.78 -7.98
N ILE A 369 -3.75 17.32 -8.37
CA ILE A 369 -2.67 16.98 -7.44
C ILE A 369 -1.48 17.90 -7.71
N ARG A 370 -0.96 18.52 -6.66
CA ARG A 370 0.17 19.46 -6.76
C ARG A 370 1.17 19.19 -5.66
N VAL A 371 2.44 19.39 -5.98
CA VAL A 371 3.50 19.50 -4.98
C VAL A 371 3.67 20.95 -4.60
N LEU A 372 3.73 21.22 -3.30
CA LEU A 372 3.93 22.55 -2.73
C LEU A 372 5.30 22.63 -2.04
N PRO A 373 5.95 23.81 -2.09
CA PRO A 373 7.17 24.05 -1.33
C PRO A 373 6.90 23.96 0.17
N VAL A 374 7.89 23.48 0.92
CA VAL A 374 7.83 23.35 2.38
C VAL A 374 8.91 24.23 2.97
N GLU A 375 8.54 25.09 3.91
CA GLU A 375 9.48 25.92 4.65
C GLU A 375 9.64 25.40 6.09
N ARG A 376 10.86 25.49 6.62
CA ARG A 376 11.16 25.28 8.04
C ARG A 376 12.14 26.35 8.49
N GLU A 377 11.85 26.99 9.63
CA GLU A 377 12.71 28.03 10.20
C GLU A 377 13.06 29.17 9.20
N GLY A 378 12.11 29.52 8.33
CA GLY A 378 12.27 30.57 7.31
C GLY A 378 13.08 30.15 6.06
N ARG A 379 13.42 28.86 5.92
CA ARG A 379 14.13 28.31 4.77
C ARG A 379 13.26 27.30 4.04
N GLU A 380 13.18 27.41 2.71
CA GLU A 380 12.59 26.38 1.86
C GLU A 380 13.47 25.12 1.86
N LEU A 381 12.85 23.98 2.14
CA LEU A 381 13.49 22.67 2.15
C LEU A 381 13.37 22.03 0.76
N PRO A 382 14.40 21.28 0.33
CA PRO A 382 14.31 20.61 -0.96
C PRO A 382 13.30 19.44 -0.89
N PRO A 383 12.57 19.15 -1.98
CA PRO A 383 11.52 18.10 -2.04
C PRO A 383 11.92 16.69 -1.58
N HIS A 384 13.21 16.33 -1.71
CA HIS A 384 13.70 15.02 -1.25
C HIS A 384 13.86 14.95 0.28
N GLU A 385 13.90 16.09 0.98
CA GLU A 385 13.93 16.15 2.44
C GLU A 385 12.53 16.42 3.02
N ALA A 386 11.78 17.36 2.44
CA ALA A 386 10.40 17.63 2.84
C ALA A 386 9.53 17.99 1.62
N LEU A 387 8.31 17.46 1.59
CA LEU A 387 7.37 17.62 0.51
C LEU A 387 5.95 17.80 1.06
N ALA A 388 5.19 18.73 0.50
CA ALA A 388 3.76 18.79 0.70
C ALA A 388 3.02 18.43 -0.58
N VAL A 389 2.00 17.58 -0.47
CA VAL A 389 1.11 17.21 -1.58
C VAL A 389 -0.27 17.77 -1.29
N GLU A 390 -0.73 18.64 -2.18
CA GLU A 390 -2.10 19.13 -2.22
C GLU A 390 -2.92 18.22 -3.13
N VAL A 391 -4.03 17.70 -2.64
CA VAL A 391 -4.99 16.93 -3.41
C VAL A 391 -6.34 17.63 -3.33
N THR A 392 -6.91 17.92 -4.50
CA THR A 392 -8.29 18.40 -4.64
C THR A 392 -9.07 17.37 -5.44
N ASP A 393 -10.02 16.70 -4.80
CA ASP A 393 -10.88 15.69 -5.43
C ASP A 393 -12.36 15.99 -5.13
N ALA A 394 -13.25 15.05 -5.45
CA ALA A 394 -14.69 15.19 -5.17
C ALA A 394 -15.02 15.26 -3.66
N SER A 395 -14.13 14.79 -2.79
CA SER A 395 -14.27 14.86 -1.33
C SER A 395 -13.82 16.21 -0.76
N GLY A 396 -13.15 17.04 -1.55
CA GLY A 396 -12.69 18.35 -1.17
C GLY A 396 -11.18 18.52 -1.36
N LYS A 397 -10.61 19.47 -0.62
CA LYS A 397 -9.20 19.82 -0.71
C LYS A 397 -8.47 19.37 0.55
N CYS A 398 -7.26 18.86 0.38
CA CYS A 398 -6.45 18.43 1.51
C CYS A 398 -4.95 18.56 1.24
N LEU A 399 -4.19 18.60 2.33
CA LEU A 399 -2.74 18.68 2.35
C LEU A 399 -2.16 17.49 3.10
N LEU A 400 -1.14 16.87 2.50
CA LEU A 400 -0.27 15.88 3.13
C LEU A 400 1.13 16.46 3.22
N LEU A 401 1.67 16.62 4.42
CA LEU A 401 3.09 16.94 4.66
C LEU A 401 3.85 15.66 4.97
N THR A 402 5.02 15.51 4.36
CA THR A 402 5.99 14.49 4.75
C THR A 402 7.40 15.08 4.80
N SER A 403 8.18 14.75 5.85
CA SER A 403 9.48 15.38 6.11
C SER A 403 10.45 14.41 6.80
N GLU A 404 11.74 14.56 6.52
CA GLU A 404 12.82 13.95 7.30
C GLU A 404 12.98 14.60 8.69
N TYR A 405 12.35 15.75 8.91
CA TYR A 405 12.46 16.53 10.13
C TYR A 405 11.16 16.52 10.95
N GLY A 406 11.29 16.44 12.27
CA GLY A 406 10.21 16.76 13.20
C GLY A 406 10.01 18.26 13.38
N GLY A 407 8.89 18.65 14.00
CA GLY A 407 8.59 20.03 14.39
C GLY A 407 7.81 20.83 13.34
N SER A 408 7.67 22.13 13.57
CA SER A 408 6.83 23.04 12.78
C SER A 408 7.39 23.30 11.37
N HIS A 409 6.55 23.08 10.36
CA HIS A 409 6.78 23.42 8.96
C HIS A 409 5.69 24.39 8.48
N ARG A 410 6.01 25.26 7.52
CA ARG A 410 5.03 26.12 6.82
C ARG A 410 4.78 25.61 5.41
N VAL A 411 3.52 25.50 5.04
CA VAL A 411 3.06 25.04 3.71
C VAL A 411 1.87 25.89 3.30
N ALA A 412 1.98 26.66 2.22
CA ALA A 412 0.91 27.51 1.69
C ALA A 412 0.20 28.37 2.76
N GLY A 413 0.97 28.92 3.71
CA GLY A 413 0.45 29.74 4.81
C GLY A 413 -0.01 28.98 6.05
N TYR A 414 -0.14 27.65 5.99
CA TYR A 414 -0.49 26.79 7.12
C TYR A 414 0.76 26.34 7.88
N THR A 415 0.64 26.17 9.19
CA THR A 415 1.67 25.53 10.03
C THR A 415 1.28 24.09 10.31
N LEU A 416 2.17 23.15 10.02
CA LEU A 416 1.97 21.71 10.17
C LEU A 416 3.14 21.09 10.95
N GLU A 417 2.85 20.14 11.84
CA GLU A 417 3.88 19.45 12.65
C GLU A 417 4.38 18.18 11.96
N GLY A 418 5.67 18.14 11.60
CA GLY A 418 6.34 16.99 11.00
C GLY A 418 6.66 15.89 12.03
N PRO A 419 7.08 14.70 11.58
CA PRO A 419 7.54 14.37 10.22
C PRO A 419 6.42 13.95 9.24
N LEU A 420 5.17 13.90 9.72
CA LEU A 420 4.00 13.52 8.93
C LEU A 420 2.78 14.28 9.44
N ALA A 421 2.08 15.01 8.57
CA ALA A 421 0.84 15.68 8.93
C ALA A 421 -0.18 15.61 7.79
N THR A 422 -1.45 15.64 8.15
CA THR A 422 -2.57 15.80 7.20
C THR A 422 -3.46 16.95 7.64
N LEU A 423 -4.01 17.69 6.67
CA LEU A 423 -4.95 18.78 6.92
C LEU A 423 -6.05 18.78 5.85
N SER A 424 -7.30 18.72 6.30
CA SER A 424 -8.45 18.97 5.41
C SER A 424 -8.66 20.48 5.29
N LEU A 425 -8.60 20.99 4.06
CA LEU A 425 -8.94 22.35 3.71
C LEU A 425 -10.39 22.29 3.23
N GLY A 426 -11.34 22.44 4.16
CA GLY A 426 -12.75 22.12 3.97
C GLY A 426 -13.31 22.49 2.59
N SER A 427 -14.33 21.74 2.13
CA SER A 427 -15.13 22.18 0.99
C SER A 427 -15.62 23.59 1.27
N SER A 428 -15.36 24.53 0.35
CA SER A 428 -16.05 25.82 0.40
C SER A 428 -17.53 25.48 0.54
N PRO A 429 -18.20 25.83 1.66
CA PRO A 429 -19.56 25.39 1.88
C PRO A 429 -20.33 25.92 0.69
N HIS A 430 -20.97 25.02 -0.07
CA HIS A 430 -21.97 25.43 -1.04
C HIS A 430 -22.88 26.40 -0.29
N SER A 431 -22.86 27.67 -0.72
CA SER A 431 -23.72 28.71 -0.18
C SER A 431 -25.12 28.11 -0.04
N PRO A 432 -25.70 28.07 1.18
CA PRO A 432 -27.06 27.58 1.31
C PRO A 432 -27.91 28.43 0.37
N GLY A 433 -28.55 27.76 -0.58
CA GLY A 433 -29.40 28.42 -1.58
C GLY A 433 -30.29 29.39 -0.85
N ALA A 434 -30.20 30.67 -1.22
CA ALA A 434 -31.09 31.69 -0.75
C ALA A 434 -32.51 31.16 -0.95
N SER A 435 -33.20 30.89 0.15
CA SER A 435 -34.63 30.65 0.17
C SER A 435 -35.27 31.86 -0.50
N ARG A 436 -35.69 31.68 -1.76
CA ARG A 436 -36.67 32.57 -2.37
C ARG A 436 -37.96 32.32 -1.60
N GLY A 437 -38.26 33.25 -0.70
CA GLY A 437 -39.64 33.45 -0.29
C GLY A 437 -40.41 33.97 -1.50
N GLU A 438 -41.46 33.24 -1.86
CA GLU A 438 -42.77 33.76 -2.24
C GLU A 438 -43.82 32.74 -1.81
#